data_AF-A0A562GKM3-F1
#
_entry.id   AF-A0A562GKM3-F1
#
_cell.length_a   1.000
_cell.length_b   1.000
_cell.length_c   1.000
_cell.angle_alpha   90.00
_cell.angle_beta   90.00
_cell.angle_gamma   90.00
#
_symmetry.space_group_name_H-M   'P 1'
#
loop_
_entity.id
_entity.type
_entity.pdbx_description
1 polymer ?
#
loop_
_entity_poly.entity_id
_entity_poly.type
_entity_poly.pdbx_seq_one_letter_code
_entity_poly.pdbx_strand_id
1 'polypeptide(L)'
;MNSLDNYIIEHLIPRLNSYSLNKKIVSIVAEDINNRLQAIINRWNDPYFRRTVLFTGVEEANFYSPQAKLDIKSIVVLGVRNSLLEDIASTNQEAKKFALEKPVIQDEHIIHFTGDAIRCFKDVNFEKLAQNIQPGDSNPYEHLKDHYPFAWAALWALTKTIGNESRFPPVRESNTIDYIPTIIRPLADQNTNKVEATIMSGMDPTIDNNLLRNLQAIANKHVNIFFVDSFKMLSRNPDKLFKVIDFVLRHGSSFVSFNYFINNGYVSRRRSLLKPAHLTKEIRYKLHKSDGLTKNHRDALNNVKSSLWRCYL
;
A
#
# COMPACT_ATOMS: atom_id res chain seq x y z
N MET A 1 -30.43 8.03 1.17
CA MET A 1 -29.31 7.12 1.48
C MET A 1 -28.51 6.92 0.20
N ASN A 2 -27.23 7.26 0.20
CA ASN A 2 -26.40 7.17 -1.00
C ASN A 2 -25.84 5.74 -1.18
N SER A 3 -25.19 5.45 -2.32
CA SER A 3 -24.67 4.09 -2.60
C SER A 3 -23.59 3.62 -1.63
N LEU A 4 -22.83 4.54 -1.02
CA LEU A 4 -21.85 4.21 0.02
C LEU A 4 -22.54 3.83 1.33
N ASP A 5 -23.48 4.64 1.80
CA ASP A 5 -24.27 4.34 3.00
C ASP A 5 -24.95 2.97 2.88
N ASN A 6 -25.52 2.69 1.70
CA ASN A 6 -26.13 1.40 1.41
C ASN A 6 -25.12 0.24 1.49
N TYR A 7 -23.90 0.42 0.97
CA TYR A 7 -22.85 -0.60 1.13
C TYR A 7 -22.50 -0.84 2.61
N ILE A 8 -22.32 0.22 3.39
CA ILE A 8 -21.95 0.10 4.81
C ILE A 8 -23.05 -0.62 5.60
N ILE A 9 -24.30 -0.18 5.44
CA ILE A 9 -25.45 -0.64 6.25
C ILE A 9 -25.94 -2.02 5.80
N GLU A 10 -26.10 -2.26 4.49
CA GLU A 10 -26.77 -3.46 3.98
C GLU A 10 -25.79 -4.61 3.67
N HIS A 11 -24.48 -4.33 3.57
CA HIS A 11 -23.50 -5.35 3.18
C HIS A 11 -22.35 -5.50 4.18
N LEU A 12 -21.64 -4.42 4.52
CA LEU A 12 -20.45 -4.50 5.37
C LEU A 12 -20.78 -4.88 6.81
N ILE A 13 -21.67 -4.12 7.47
CA ILE A 13 -22.05 -4.35 8.87
C ILE A 13 -22.69 -5.73 9.07
N PRO A 14 -23.66 -6.18 8.23
CA PRO A 14 -24.21 -7.53 8.34
C PRO A 14 -23.16 -8.62 8.21
N ARG A 15 -22.21 -8.47 7.28
CA ARG A 15 -21.11 -9.43 7.12
C ARG A 15 -20.19 -9.45 8.33
N LEU A 16 -19.79 -8.29 8.86
CA LEU A 16 -18.99 -8.23 10.10
C LEU A 16 -19.72 -8.89 11.28
N ASN A 17 -21.03 -8.64 11.43
CA ASN A 17 -21.85 -9.25 12.47
C ASN A 17 -21.94 -10.78 12.34
N SER A 18 -21.86 -11.33 11.13
CA SER A 18 -21.88 -12.79 10.91
C SER A 18 -20.68 -13.52 11.52
N TYR A 19 -19.61 -12.80 11.87
CA TYR A 19 -18.43 -13.32 12.56
C TYR A 19 -18.51 -13.18 14.09
N SER A 20 -19.69 -12.86 14.64
CA SER A 20 -19.90 -12.69 16.10
C SER A 20 -18.99 -11.64 16.74
N LEU A 21 -18.58 -10.63 15.96
CA LEU A 21 -17.80 -9.50 16.47
C LEU A 21 -18.66 -8.64 17.40
N ASN A 22 -18.04 -8.08 18.45
CA ASN A 22 -18.69 -7.10 19.31
C ASN A 22 -19.09 -5.86 18.48
N LYS A 23 -20.30 -5.32 18.73
CA LYS A 23 -20.82 -4.10 18.09
C LYS A 23 -19.83 -2.93 18.07
N LYS A 24 -19.03 -2.75 19.11
CA LYS A 24 -17.99 -1.71 19.17
C LYS A 24 -16.92 -1.91 18.10
N ILE A 25 -16.45 -3.14 17.91
CA ILE A 25 -15.43 -3.49 16.90
C ILE A 25 -16.01 -3.32 15.51
N VAL A 26 -17.25 -3.79 15.30
CA VAL A 26 -17.97 -3.61 14.03
C VAL A 26 -18.08 -2.14 13.67
N SER A 27 -18.43 -1.28 14.63
CA SER A 27 -18.51 0.17 14.45
C SER A 27 -17.16 0.77 14.04
N ILE A 28 -16.07 0.44 14.76
CA ILE A 28 -14.72 0.97 14.48
C ILE A 28 -14.26 0.58 13.08
N VAL A 29 -14.44 -0.68 12.68
CA VAL A 29 -14.01 -1.15 11.35
C VAL A 29 -14.88 -0.55 10.24
N ALA A 30 -16.20 -0.47 10.45
CA ALA A 30 -17.10 0.13 9.48
C ALA A 30 -16.81 1.64 9.30
N GLU A 31 -16.50 2.34 10.39
CA GLU A 31 -16.14 3.76 10.38
C GLU A 31 -14.81 4.00 9.65
N ASP A 32 -13.76 3.21 9.91
CA ASP A 32 -12.49 3.32 9.18
C ASP A 32 -12.67 3.08 7.67
N ILE A 33 -13.43 2.05 7.28
CA ILE A 33 -13.74 1.77 5.87
C ILE A 33 -14.53 2.93 5.26
N ASN A 34 -15.55 3.43 5.96
CA ASN A 34 -16.37 4.54 5.48
C ASN A 34 -15.53 5.80 5.28
N ASN A 35 -14.70 6.17 6.26
CA ASN A 35 -13.82 7.33 6.22
C ASN A 35 -12.84 7.26 5.04
N ARG A 36 -12.22 6.10 4.80
CA ARG A 36 -11.33 5.88 3.65
C ARG A 36 -12.06 6.02 2.31
N LEU A 37 -13.24 5.41 2.20
CA LEU A 37 -14.05 5.49 0.98
C LEU A 37 -14.52 6.93 0.72
N GLN A 38 -15.00 7.65 1.74
CA GLN A 38 -15.40 9.05 1.63
C GLN A 38 -14.22 9.95 1.23
N ALA A 39 -13.04 9.73 1.80
CA ALA A 39 -11.83 10.47 1.47
C ALA A 39 -11.45 10.35 -0.02
N ILE A 40 -11.58 9.15 -0.60
CA ILE A 40 -11.30 8.93 -2.03
C ILE A 40 -12.44 9.44 -2.91
N ILE A 41 -13.71 9.14 -2.55
CA ILE A 41 -14.87 9.46 -3.38
C ILE A 41 -15.12 10.97 -3.43
N ASN A 42 -14.97 11.73 -2.33
CA ASN A 42 -15.22 13.18 -2.38
C ASN A 42 -14.30 13.89 -3.40
N ARG A 43 -13.09 13.35 -3.62
CA ARG A 43 -12.12 13.83 -4.60
C ARG A 43 -12.12 13.05 -5.91
N TRP A 44 -13.17 12.30 -6.23
CA TRP A 44 -13.21 11.47 -7.43
C TRP A 44 -13.07 12.28 -8.72
N ASN A 45 -13.61 13.51 -8.72
CA ASN A 45 -13.55 14.43 -9.85
C ASN A 45 -12.21 15.17 -9.99
N ASP A 46 -11.25 14.95 -9.08
CA ASP A 46 -9.86 15.38 -9.20
C ASP A 46 -9.02 14.23 -9.76
N PRO A 47 -8.75 14.19 -11.09
CA PRO A 47 -8.00 13.09 -11.69
C PRO A 47 -6.53 13.03 -11.25
N TYR A 48 -5.95 14.13 -10.79
CA TYR A 48 -4.57 14.16 -10.30
C TYR A 48 -4.47 13.45 -8.96
N PHE A 49 -5.39 13.74 -8.04
CA PHE A 49 -5.53 13.01 -6.78
C PHE A 49 -5.96 11.56 -7.01
N ARG A 50 -7.12 11.37 -7.66
CA ARG A 50 -7.75 10.05 -7.83
C ARG A 50 -6.78 9.04 -8.44
N ARG A 51 -6.17 9.37 -9.58
CA ARG A 51 -5.30 8.40 -10.27
C ARG A 51 -4.05 8.08 -9.45
N THR A 52 -3.44 9.08 -8.82
CA THR A 52 -2.23 8.90 -8.01
C THR A 52 -2.50 8.02 -6.80
N VAL A 53 -3.60 8.28 -6.08
CA VAL A 53 -4.00 7.46 -4.91
C VAL A 53 -4.38 6.05 -5.36
N LEU A 54 -5.30 5.90 -6.33
CA LEU A 54 -5.75 4.59 -6.80
C LEU A 54 -4.63 3.72 -7.36
N PHE A 55 -3.54 4.32 -7.87
CA PHE A 55 -2.41 3.59 -8.42
C PHE A 55 -1.77 2.64 -7.42
N THR A 56 -1.72 2.99 -6.13
CA THR A 56 -1.11 2.12 -5.10
C THR A 56 -1.92 0.85 -4.85
N GLY A 57 -3.21 0.83 -5.21
CA GLY A 57 -4.06 -0.36 -5.17
C GLY A 57 -4.03 -1.22 -6.44
N VAL A 58 -3.45 -0.73 -7.55
CA VAL A 58 -3.52 -1.40 -8.87
C VAL A 58 -2.88 -2.79 -8.87
N GLU A 59 -1.78 -2.98 -8.13
CA GLU A 59 -1.08 -4.28 -8.07
C GLU A 59 -1.98 -5.41 -7.58
N GLU A 60 -2.85 -5.13 -6.60
CA GLU A 60 -3.78 -6.11 -6.04
C GLU A 60 -5.07 -6.15 -6.84
N ALA A 61 -5.63 -4.99 -7.17
CA ALA A 61 -6.88 -4.82 -7.91
C ALA A 61 -6.92 -5.63 -9.21
N ASN A 62 -5.77 -5.77 -9.88
CA ASN A 62 -5.64 -6.51 -11.12
C ASN A 62 -6.02 -8.00 -10.99
N PHE A 63 -5.93 -8.58 -9.79
CA PHE A 63 -6.15 -10.01 -9.53
C PHE A 63 -7.43 -10.33 -8.76
N TYR A 64 -8.21 -9.31 -8.39
CA TYR A 64 -9.45 -9.49 -7.66
C TYR A 64 -10.66 -9.67 -8.57
N SER A 65 -11.61 -10.42 -8.04
CA SER A 65 -12.89 -10.78 -8.66
C SER A 65 -14.05 -10.22 -7.82
N PRO A 66 -15.23 -9.97 -8.41
CA PRO A 66 -15.57 -10.16 -9.83
C PRO A 66 -14.92 -9.12 -10.75
N GLN A 67 -15.10 -9.29 -12.06
CA GLN A 67 -14.62 -8.31 -13.04
C GLN A 67 -15.38 -7.00 -12.91
N ALA A 68 -14.62 -5.91 -12.85
CA ALA A 68 -15.09 -4.53 -12.82
C ALA A 68 -13.98 -3.62 -13.37
N LYS A 69 -14.31 -2.34 -13.61
CA LYS A 69 -13.31 -1.34 -14.00
C LYS A 69 -12.18 -1.30 -12.97
N LEU A 70 -10.94 -1.14 -13.44
CA LEU A 70 -9.76 -1.18 -12.56
C LEU A 70 -9.85 -0.15 -11.43
N ASP A 71 -10.34 1.06 -11.71
CA ASP A 71 -10.54 2.11 -10.70
C ASP A 71 -11.49 1.66 -9.57
N ILE A 72 -12.55 0.89 -9.89
CA ILE A 72 -13.48 0.33 -8.91
C ILE A 72 -12.77 -0.71 -8.03
N LYS A 73 -12.00 -1.61 -8.65
CA LYS A 73 -11.24 -2.61 -7.90
C LYS A 73 -10.16 -1.95 -7.03
N SER A 74 -9.50 -0.90 -7.53
CA SER A 74 -8.49 -0.15 -6.79
C SER A 74 -9.07 0.60 -5.59
N ILE A 75 -10.23 1.27 -5.73
CA ILE A 75 -10.85 1.92 -4.56
C ILE A 75 -11.28 0.88 -3.51
N VAL A 76 -11.74 -0.31 -3.93
CA VAL A 76 -12.03 -1.40 -2.98
C VAL A 76 -10.76 -1.87 -2.26
N VAL A 77 -9.63 -1.98 -2.96
CA VAL A 77 -8.35 -2.31 -2.31
C VAL A 77 -8.00 -1.25 -1.27
N LEU A 78 -8.08 0.03 -1.60
CA LEU A 78 -7.62 1.09 -0.71
C LEU A 78 -8.60 1.38 0.45
N GLY A 79 -9.91 1.34 0.18
CA GLY A 79 -10.94 1.67 1.15
C GLY A 79 -11.39 0.49 2.02
N VAL A 80 -11.34 -0.74 1.49
CA VAL A 80 -11.86 -1.94 2.18
C VAL A 80 -10.72 -2.87 2.59
N ARG A 81 -9.83 -3.27 1.67
CA ARG A 81 -8.71 -4.15 2.03
C ARG A 81 -7.69 -3.43 2.90
N ASN A 82 -7.28 -2.22 2.55
CA ASN A 82 -6.29 -1.46 3.29
C ASN A 82 -6.95 -0.66 4.42
N SER A 83 -7.63 -1.38 5.30
CA SER A 83 -8.41 -0.86 6.43
C SER A 83 -8.15 -1.68 7.68
N LEU A 84 -8.75 -1.28 8.80
CA LEU A 84 -8.74 -2.05 10.06
C LEU A 84 -9.36 -3.46 9.93
N LEU A 85 -10.06 -3.77 8.83
CA LEU A 85 -10.49 -5.13 8.50
C LEU A 85 -9.30 -6.11 8.47
N GLU A 86 -8.14 -5.69 7.96
CA GLU A 86 -6.94 -6.54 7.94
C GLU A 86 -6.35 -6.73 9.33
N ASP A 87 -6.46 -5.74 10.23
CA ASP A 87 -5.90 -5.85 11.59
C ASP A 87 -6.65 -6.92 12.40
N ILE A 88 -7.98 -6.93 12.32
CA ILE A 88 -8.81 -7.94 12.98
C ILE A 88 -8.73 -9.33 12.34
N ALA A 89 -8.10 -9.44 11.16
CA ALA A 89 -7.92 -10.67 10.40
C ALA A 89 -6.47 -11.17 10.31
N SER A 90 -5.48 -10.42 10.81
CA SER A 90 -4.05 -10.67 10.55
C SER A 90 -3.36 -11.54 11.61
N THR A 91 -3.13 -11.02 12.81
CA THR A 91 -2.34 -11.70 13.85
C THR A 91 -3.02 -11.67 15.21
N ASN A 92 -2.63 -12.59 16.09
CA ASN A 92 -3.09 -12.58 17.49
C ASN A 92 -2.71 -11.26 18.21
N GLN A 93 -1.57 -10.66 17.88
CA GLN A 93 -1.14 -9.41 18.51
C GLN A 93 -2.01 -8.22 18.11
N GLU A 94 -2.41 -8.17 16.84
CA GLU A 94 -3.29 -7.13 16.32
C GLU A 94 -4.73 -7.34 16.79
N ALA A 95 -5.22 -8.58 16.78
CA ALA A 95 -6.50 -8.95 17.36
C ALA A 95 -6.63 -8.51 18.83
N LYS A 96 -5.56 -8.65 19.63
CA LYS A 96 -5.52 -8.19 21.03
C LYS A 96 -5.72 -6.69 21.19
N LYS A 97 -5.34 -5.85 20.22
CA LYS A 97 -5.63 -4.40 20.25
C LYS A 97 -7.14 -4.11 20.24
N PHE A 98 -7.94 -5.05 19.73
CA PHE A 98 -9.40 -5.01 19.73
C PHE A 98 -10.03 -5.87 20.83
N ALA A 99 -9.26 -6.28 21.85
CA ALA A 99 -9.68 -7.18 22.91
C ALA A 99 -10.18 -8.56 22.40
N LEU A 100 -9.60 -9.03 21.29
CA LEU A 100 -9.84 -10.37 20.74
C LEU A 100 -8.66 -11.29 21.09
N GLU A 101 -8.95 -12.54 21.47
CA GLU A 101 -7.90 -13.52 21.80
C GLU A 101 -7.11 -13.99 20.57
N LYS A 102 -7.78 -14.04 19.41
CA LYS A 102 -7.25 -14.47 18.10
C LYS A 102 -8.02 -13.77 16.97
N PRO A 103 -7.48 -13.71 15.74
CA PRO A 103 -8.23 -13.28 14.58
C PRO A 103 -9.54 -14.06 14.44
N VAL A 104 -10.65 -13.32 14.32
CA VAL A 104 -11.99 -13.91 14.21
C VAL A 104 -12.37 -14.13 12.75
N ILE A 105 -11.78 -13.33 11.86
CA ILE A 105 -11.90 -13.47 10.41
C ILE A 105 -10.64 -14.13 9.90
N GLN A 106 -10.80 -15.24 9.18
CA GLN A 106 -9.69 -15.92 8.49
C GLN A 106 -9.33 -15.17 7.20
N ASP A 107 -8.07 -15.21 6.77
CA ASP A 107 -7.61 -14.48 5.57
C ASP A 107 -8.40 -14.91 4.32
N GLU A 108 -8.78 -16.19 4.23
CA GLU A 108 -9.59 -16.72 3.13
C GLU A 108 -10.96 -16.05 3.02
N HIS A 109 -11.50 -15.54 4.13
CA HIS A 109 -12.80 -14.88 4.16
C HIS A 109 -12.74 -13.41 3.73
N ILE A 110 -11.57 -12.78 3.74
CA ILE A 110 -11.39 -11.38 3.31
C ILE A 110 -11.73 -11.21 1.82
N ILE A 111 -11.60 -12.28 1.02
CA ILE A 111 -12.02 -12.27 -0.38
C ILE A 111 -13.52 -11.99 -0.54
N HIS A 112 -14.35 -12.37 0.43
CA HIS A 112 -15.80 -12.14 0.36
C HIS A 112 -16.14 -10.67 0.59
N PHE A 113 -15.48 -10.00 1.54
CA PHE A 113 -15.62 -8.54 1.73
C PHE A 113 -15.21 -7.78 0.48
N THR A 114 -14.11 -8.21 -0.15
CA THR A 114 -13.60 -7.63 -1.40
C THR A 114 -14.61 -7.80 -2.53
N GLY A 115 -15.09 -9.03 -2.74
CA GLY A 115 -16.01 -9.36 -3.82
C GLY A 115 -17.36 -8.67 -3.68
N ASP A 116 -17.87 -8.55 -2.45
CA ASP A 116 -19.10 -7.81 -2.16
C ASP A 116 -18.94 -6.34 -2.49
N ALA A 117 -17.89 -5.69 -2.00
CA ALA A 117 -17.64 -4.28 -2.26
C ALA A 117 -17.54 -3.99 -3.77
N ILE A 118 -16.82 -4.84 -4.52
CA ILE A 118 -16.74 -4.73 -5.98
C ILE A 118 -18.13 -4.87 -6.61
N ARG A 119 -18.95 -5.84 -6.18
CA ARG A 119 -20.32 -6.01 -6.68
C ARG A 119 -21.20 -4.79 -6.40
N CYS A 120 -21.10 -4.20 -5.21
CA CYS A 120 -21.87 -3.02 -4.84
C CYS A 120 -21.45 -1.79 -5.66
N PHE A 121 -20.15 -1.64 -5.95
CA PHE A 121 -19.62 -0.43 -6.58
C PHE A 121 -19.45 -0.49 -8.10
N LYS A 122 -19.55 -1.67 -8.73
CA LYS A 122 -19.29 -1.83 -10.17
C LYS A 122 -20.08 -0.90 -11.09
N ASP A 123 -21.32 -0.58 -10.71
CA ASP A 123 -22.26 0.24 -11.49
C ASP A 123 -22.50 1.62 -10.87
N VAL A 124 -21.79 1.96 -9.78
CA VAL A 124 -21.94 3.25 -9.11
C VAL A 124 -21.30 4.37 -9.94
N ASN A 125 -22.04 5.45 -10.13
CA ASN A 125 -21.51 6.68 -10.72
C ASN A 125 -20.80 7.49 -9.62
N PHE A 126 -19.49 7.27 -9.47
CA PHE A 126 -18.70 7.96 -8.46
C PHE A 126 -18.50 9.45 -8.75
N GLU A 127 -18.52 9.88 -10.02
CA GLU A 127 -18.47 11.31 -10.37
C GLU A 127 -19.67 12.08 -9.79
N LYS A 128 -20.88 11.48 -9.87
CA LYS A 128 -22.10 12.03 -9.27
C LYS A 128 -22.13 11.87 -7.75
N LEU A 129 -21.66 10.73 -7.24
CA LEU A 129 -21.63 10.48 -5.80
C LEU A 129 -20.71 11.47 -5.07
N ALA A 130 -19.57 11.80 -5.66
CA ALA A 130 -18.60 12.77 -5.12
C ALA A 130 -19.20 14.14 -4.80
N GLN A 131 -20.24 14.56 -5.55
CA GLN A 131 -20.91 15.85 -5.32
C GLN A 131 -21.73 15.88 -4.02
N ASN A 132 -22.03 14.72 -3.45
CA ASN A 132 -22.91 14.57 -2.29
C ASN A 132 -22.22 13.89 -1.09
N ILE A 133 -20.90 13.66 -1.19
CA ILE A 133 -20.09 13.07 -0.12
C ILE A 133 -19.16 14.14 0.42
N GLN A 134 -19.14 14.26 1.75
CA GLN A 134 -18.13 15.02 2.46
C GLN A 134 -17.01 14.09 2.91
N PRO A 135 -15.77 14.59 3.05
CA PRO A 135 -14.73 13.83 3.74
C PRO A 135 -15.21 13.50 5.16
N GLY A 136 -14.94 12.26 5.60
CA GLY A 136 -15.16 11.87 6.99
C GLY A 136 -14.12 12.52 7.93
N ASP A 137 -14.29 12.28 9.23
CA ASP A 137 -13.47 12.92 10.28
C ASP A 137 -11.97 12.55 10.21
N SER A 138 -11.66 11.41 9.58
CA SER A 138 -10.28 10.95 9.36
C SER A 138 -10.02 10.72 7.88
N ASN A 139 -9.03 11.43 7.33
CA ASN A 139 -8.64 11.29 5.93
C ASN A 139 -7.16 10.89 5.82
N PRO A 140 -6.87 9.58 5.63
CA PRO A 140 -5.49 9.11 5.55
C PRO A 140 -4.77 9.50 4.24
N TYR A 141 -5.46 10.19 3.32
CA TYR A 141 -4.91 10.62 2.03
C TYR A 141 -4.72 12.14 1.92
N GLU A 142 -5.14 12.91 2.92
CA GLU A 142 -5.25 14.38 2.85
C GLU A 142 -3.93 15.06 2.52
N HIS A 143 -2.89 14.73 3.29
CA HIS A 143 -1.61 15.44 3.25
C HIS A 143 -0.53 14.73 2.42
N LEU A 144 -0.87 13.63 1.74
CA LEU A 144 0.13 12.80 1.06
C LEU A 144 0.92 13.57 0.00
N LYS A 145 0.23 14.43 -0.78
CA LYS A 145 0.87 15.24 -1.82
C LYS A 145 1.89 16.22 -1.23
N ASP A 146 1.50 16.89 -0.15
CA ASP A 146 2.26 18.01 0.40
C ASP A 146 3.40 17.51 1.29
N HIS A 147 3.20 16.41 2.02
CA HIS A 147 4.24 15.77 2.83
C HIS A 147 5.24 14.95 2.00
N TYR A 148 4.81 14.37 0.89
CA TYR A 148 5.59 13.38 0.12
C TYR A 148 5.65 13.72 -1.39
N PRO A 149 6.24 14.87 -1.77
CA PRO A 149 6.21 15.37 -3.15
C PRO A 149 7.00 14.50 -4.15
N PHE A 150 8.10 13.85 -3.75
CA PHE A 150 8.86 12.95 -4.61
C PHE A 150 8.06 11.69 -4.93
N ALA A 151 7.46 11.07 -3.89
CA ALA A 151 6.60 9.91 -4.08
C ALA A 151 5.38 10.27 -4.95
N TRP A 152 4.73 11.39 -4.66
CA TRP A 152 3.56 11.85 -5.38
C TRP A 152 3.85 12.09 -6.86
N ALA A 153 4.93 12.80 -7.19
CA ALA A 153 5.31 13.08 -8.57
C ALA A 153 5.60 11.78 -9.36
N ALA A 154 6.30 10.84 -8.75
CA ALA A 154 6.67 9.58 -9.40
C ALA A 154 5.45 8.65 -9.59
N LEU A 155 4.57 8.55 -8.58
CA LEU A 155 3.32 7.79 -8.69
C LEU A 155 2.37 8.41 -9.72
N TRP A 156 2.27 9.75 -9.78
CA TRP A 156 1.54 10.41 -10.85
C TRP A 156 2.12 10.08 -12.23
N ALA A 157 3.45 10.14 -12.40
CA ALA A 157 4.11 9.79 -13.65
C ALA A 157 3.80 8.34 -14.09
N LEU A 158 3.71 7.40 -13.13
CA LEU A 158 3.28 6.03 -13.41
C LEU A 158 1.85 5.97 -13.98
N THR A 159 0.93 6.80 -13.50
CA THR A 159 -0.46 6.85 -14.04
C THR A 159 -0.53 7.39 -15.47
N LYS A 160 0.51 8.13 -15.90
CA LYS A 160 0.61 8.74 -17.24
C LYS A 160 1.45 7.93 -18.21
N THR A 161 1.99 6.79 -17.78
CA THR A 161 2.90 5.99 -18.59
C THR A 161 2.16 5.43 -19.80
N ILE A 162 2.61 5.81 -21.00
CA ILE A 162 2.18 5.22 -22.27
C ILE A 162 3.18 4.12 -22.61
N GLY A 163 2.74 2.86 -22.63
CA GLY A 163 3.63 1.70 -22.73
C GLY A 163 4.15 1.28 -21.35
N ASN A 164 5.48 1.18 -21.20
CA ASN A 164 6.10 0.60 -20.00
C ASN A 164 6.96 1.57 -19.20
N GLU A 165 7.29 2.75 -19.72
CA GLU A 165 8.16 3.70 -19.02
C GLU A 165 7.81 5.14 -19.36
N SER A 166 8.14 6.03 -18.44
CA SER A 166 7.95 7.47 -18.59
C SER A 166 9.09 8.21 -17.91
N ARG A 167 9.49 9.33 -18.52
CA ARG A 167 10.34 10.34 -17.88
C ARG A 167 9.45 11.48 -17.39
N PHE A 168 9.88 12.15 -16.33
CA PHE A 168 9.22 13.33 -15.79
C PHE A 168 10.28 14.30 -15.23
N PRO A 169 9.97 15.60 -15.11
CA PRO A 169 10.88 16.54 -14.47
C PRO A 169 11.19 16.08 -13.03
N PRO A 170 12.47 15.88 -12.67
CA PRO A 170 12.82 15.51 -11.30
C PRO A 170 12.35 16.56 -10.32
N VAL A 171 11.79 16.10 -9.20
CA VAL A 171 11.49 16.97 -8.06
C VAL A 171 12.81 17.45 -7.48
N ARG A 172 12.97 18.77 -7.36
CA ARG A 172 14.12 19.40 -6.69
C ARG A 172 13.73 19.66 -5.24
N GLU A 173 14.72 19.70 -4.35
CA GLU A 173 14.54 19.87 -2.90
C GLU A 173 13.40 20.85 -2.57
N SER A 174 12.34 20.31 -1.95
CA SER A 174 11.43 21.13 -1.16
C SER A 174 12.12 21.43 0.17
N ASN A 175 11.87 22.61 0.75
CA ASN A 175 12.32 23.04 2.08
C ASN A 175 11.80 22.14 3.25
N THR A 176 11.37 20.91 2.96
CA THR A 176 10.91 19.92 3.92
C THR A 176 12.11 19.27 4.60
N ILE A 177 12.26 19.53 5.90
CA ILE A 177 13.24 18.92 6.81
C ILE A 177 13.28 17.39 6.61
N ASP A 178 14.47 16.80 6.61
CA ASP A 178 14.67 15.34 6.58
C ASP A 178 14.01 14.69 7.80
N TYR A 179 12.78 14.22 7.61
CA TYR A 179 11.99 13.56 8.65
C TYR A 179 12.12 12.04 8.53
N ILE A 180 13.35 11.51 8.57
CA ILE A 180 13.50 10.30 9.38
C ILE A 180 13.59 10.83 10.79
N PRO A 181 12.52 10.73 11.61
CA PRO A 181 12.71 10.97 13.02
C PRO A 181 13.82 10.02 13.43
N THR A 182 14.90 10.60 13.92
CA THR A 182 16.00 9.93 14.60
C THR A 182 15.41 9.15 15.76
N ILE A 183 14.71 8.04 15.49
CA ILE A 183 14.39 7.02 16.46
C ILE A 183 15.69 6.25 16.60
N ILE A 184 16.68 6.91 17.16
CA ILE A 184 17.65 6.25 18.01
C ILE A 184 16.81 5.75 19.17
N ARG A 185 16.18 4.59 19.01
CA ARG A 185 16.25 3.66 20.13
C ARG A 185 17.75 3.40 20.27
N PRO A 186 18.35 3.63 21.45
CA PRO A 186 19.67 3.09 21.71
C PRO A 186 19.61 1.63 21.26
N LEU A 187 20.58 1.20 20.46
CA LEU A 187 20.81 -0.22 20.25
C LEU A 187 21.10 -0.78 21.64
N ALA A 188 20.06 -1.20 22.36
CA ALA A 188 20.22 -1.99 23.56
C ALA A 188 21.01 -3.24 23.15
N ASP A 189 22.00 -3.57 23.98
CA ASP A 189 23.13 -4.45 23.69
C ASP A 189 22.88 -5.55 22.65
N GLN A 190 23.76 -5.52 21.65
CA GLN A 190 23.89 -6.49 20.58
C GLN A 190 24.39 -7.84 21.12
N ASN A 191 23.50 -8.68 21.66
CA ASN A 191 23.88 -10.06 21.97
C ASN A 191 22.79 -11.12 21.75
N THR A 192 21.81 -10.87 20.89
CA THR A 192 20.91 -11.92 20.41
C THR A 192 20.93 -11.98 18.88
N ASN A 193 21.66 -12.96 18.33
CA ASN A 193 21.66 -13.35 16.91
C ASN A 193 20.29 -13.89 16.41
N LYS A 194 19.19 -13.54 17.08
CA LYS A 194 17.83 -13.81 16.61
C LYS A 194 17.19 -12.49 16.20
N VAL A 195 17.28 -12.18 14.91
CA VAL A 195 16.34 -11.27 14.27
C VAL A 195 14.98 -11.97 14.28
N GLU A 196 14.24 -11.87 15.38
CA GLU A 196 12.84 -12.28 15.38
C GLU A 196 12.10 -11.36 14.40
N ALA A 197 11.61 -11.95 13.32
CA ALA A 197 10.71 -11.25 12.41
C ALA A 197 9.42 -10.95 13.17
N THR A 198 9.33 -9.78 13.79
CA THR A 198 8.10 -9.30 14.40
C THR A 198 7.06 -9.16 13.29
N ILE A 199 6.04 -10.01 13.29
CA ILE A 199 4.94 -9.93 12.32
C ILE A 199 4.09 -8.72 12.74
N MET A 200 4.34 -7.57 12.11
CA MET A 200 3.60 -6.34 12.34
C MET A 200 2.39 -6.23 11.41
N SER A 201 1.33 -5.55 11.88
CA SER A 201 0.21 -5.20 11.02
C SER A 201 0.67 -4.43 9.78
N GLY A 202 0.06 -4.71 8.63
CA GLY A 202 0.26 -3.92 7.42
C GLY A 202 -0.23 -2.47 7.52
N MET A 203 -1.14 -2.18 8.47
CA MET A 203 -1.70 -0.85 8.75
C MET A 203 -0.89 -0.06 9.78
N ASP A 204 0.09 -0.68 10.44
CA ASP A 204 0.94 -0.04 11.44
C ASP A 204 1.73 1.13 10.80
N PRO A 205 1.54 2.38 11.29
CA PRO A 205 2.21 3.56 10.74
C PRO A 205 3.69 3.63 11.13
N THR A 206 4.17 2.80 12.07
CA THR A 206 5.53 2.90 12.60
C THR A 206 6.58 2.30 11.68
N ILE A 207 7.80 2.83 11.73
CA ILE A 207 8.96 2.28 11.03
C ILE A 207 9.64 1.29 11.97
N ASP A 208 9.65 0.01 11.59
CA ASP A 208 10.33 -1.03 12.36
C ASP A 208 11.85 -0.99 12.19
N ASN A 209 12.59 -1.73 13.02
CA ASN A 209 14.05 -1.72 13.03
C ASN A 209 14.67 -2.24 11.72
N ASN A 210 14.02 -3.18 11.01
CA ASN A 210 14.54 -3.68 9.73
C ASN A 210 14.38 -2.63 8.64
N LEU A 211 13.19 -2.02 8.55
CA LEU A 211 12.93 -0.92 7.63
C LEU A 211 13.85 0.27 7.94
N LEU A 212 14.02 0.65 9.20
CA LEU A 212 14.92 1.73 9.61
C LEU A 212 16.37 1.48 9.16
N ARG A 213 16.90 0.27 9.36
CA ARG A 213 18.26 -0.10 8.90
C ARG A 213 18.41 0.04 7.39
N ASN A 214 17.41 -0.39 6.61
CA ASN A 214 17.43 -0.24 5.16
C ASN A 214 17.42 1.23 4.73
N LEU A 215 16.60 2.07 5.38
CA LEU A 215 16.53 3.50 5.10
C LEU A 215 17.83 4.22 5.49
N GLN A 216 18.47 3.84 6.61
CA GLN A 216 19.78 4.35 7.01
C GLN A 216 20.88 3.97 6.01
N ALA A 217 20.85 2.74 5.47
CA ALA A 217 21.81 2.33 4.44
C ALA A 217 21.66 3.15 3.15
N ILE A 218 20.44 3.56 2.81
CA ILE A 218 20.16 4.47 1.69
C ILE A 218 20.65 5.90 2.00
N ALA A 219 20.35 6.41 3.20
CA ALA A 219 20.80 7.73 3.65
C ALA A 219 22.31 7.87 3.58
N ASN A 220 23.01 6.83 4.04
CA ASN A 220 24.47 6.75 4.05
C ASN A 220 25.08 6.32 2.71
N LYS A 221 24.27 6.21 1.64
CA LYS A 221 24.71 5.83 0.28
C LYS A 221 25.39 4.46 0.18
N HIS A 222 25.17 3.58 1.15
CA HIS A 222 25.65 2.20 1.12
C HIS A 222 24.85 1.32 0.13
N VAL A 223 23.58 1.66 -0.09
CA VAL A 223 22.68 0.98 -1.02
C VAL A 223 21.93 2.02 -1.85
N ASN A 224 21.72 1.75 -3.13
CA ASN A 224 21.03 2.65 -4.07
C ASN A 224 19.67 2.10 -4.56
N ILE A 225 19.27 0.90 -4.11
CA ILE A 225 18.00 0.25 -4.46
C ILE A 225 17.28 -0.15 -3.17
N PHE A 226 16.06 0.36 -2.99
CA PHE A 226 15.11 -0.16 -2.01
C PHE A 226 14.18 -1.16 -2.70
N PHE A 227 14.23 -2.43 -2.29
CA PHE A 227 13.40 -3.47 -2.90
C PHE A 227 12.33 -4.01 -1.95
N VAL A 228 11.11 -4.14 -2.47
CA VAL A 228 9.98 -4.86 -1.86
C VAL A 228 9.23 -5.63 -2.93
N ASP A 229 8.46 -6.66 -2.58
CA ASP A 229 7.69 -7.42 -3.58
C ASP A 229 6.62 -6.56 -4.28
N SER A 230 5.90 -5.73 -3.52
CA SER A 230 4.76 -4.91 -3.94
C SER A 230 4.46 -3.83 -2.88
N PHE A 231 3.60 -2.85 -3.20
CA PHE A 231 3.23 -1.78 -2.27
C PHE A 231 2.64 -2.32 -0.96
N LYS A 232 1.73 -3.30 -1.03
CA LYS A 232 1.13 -3.90 0.19
C LYS A 232 2.15 -4.55 1.12
N MET A 233 3.24 -5.09 0.53
CA MET A 233 4.32 -5.76 1.27
C MET A 233 5.26 -4.75 1.93
N LEU A 234 5.24 -3.50 1.49
CA LEU A 234 5.83 -2.39 2.23
C LEU A 234 4.87 -1.93 3.34
N SER A 235 3.67 -1.51 2.96
CA SER A 235 2.62 -1.11 3.91
C SER A 235 1.27 -0.95 3.22
N ARG A 236 0.21 -1.25 3.96
CA ARG A 236 -1.18 -0.88 3.63
C ARG A 236 -1.56 0.49 4.19
N ASN A 237 -0.76 1.03 5.12
CA ASN A 237 -0.88 2.39 5.61
C ASN A 237 -0.37 3.38 4.55
N PRO A 238 -1.21 4.28 4.01
CA PRO A 238 -0.82 5.15 2.91
C PRO A 238 0.25 6.17 3.30
N ASP A 239 0.21 6.68 4.53
CA ASP A 239 1.22 7.64 5.02
C ASP A 239 2.61 6.99 5.07
N LYS A 240 2.73 5.81 5.72
CA LYS A 240 3.98 5.04 5.75
C LYS A 240 4.47 4.65 4.36
N LEU A 241 3.57 4.22 3.47
CA LEU A 241 3.90 3.87 2.09
C LEU A 241 4.51 5.05 1.33
N PHE A 242 3.84 6.20 1.33
CA PHE A 242 4.33 7.41 0.65
C PHE A 242 5.60 7.94 1.31
N LYS A 243 5.68 7.95 2.64
CA LYS A 243 6.87 8.37 3.40
C LYS A 243 8.13 7.60 2.99
N VAL A 244 8.03 6.28 2.90
CA VAL A 244 9.17 5.44 2.52
C VAL A 244 9.56 5.67 1.07
N ILE A 245 8.60 5.71 0.14
CA ILE A 245 8.90 5.98 -1.27
C ILE A 245 9.56 7.36 -1.41
N ASP A 246 9.03 8.39 -0.75
CA ASP A 246 9.54 9.76 -0.81
C ASP A 246 10.98 9.82 -0.31
N PHE A 247 11.24 9.20 0.84
CA PHE A 247 12.55 9.14 1.45
C PHE A 247 13.59 8.53 0.49
N VAL A 248 13.27 7.38 -0.11
CA VAL A 248 14.16 6.68 -1.04
C VAL A 248 14.49 7.56 -2.24
N LEU A 249 13.47 8.18 -2.84
CA LEU A 249 13.62 9.00 -4.04
C LEU A 249 14.39 10.31 -3.76
N ARG A 250 14.15 10.93 -2.60
CA ARG A 250 14.86 12.14 -2.15
C ARG A 250 16.35 11.90 -2.00
N HIS A 251 16.75 10.71 -1.53
CA HIS A 251 18.16 10.32 -1.39
C HIS A 251 18.80 9.83 -2.71
N GLY A 252 18.15 10.05 -3.86
CA GLY A 252 18.66 9.66 -5.17
C GLY A 252 18.68 8.14 -5.40
N SER A 253 18.05 7.36 -4.53
CA SER A 253 17.92 5.92 -4.68
C SER A 253 16.67 5.55 -5.48
N SER A 254 16.62 4.30 -5.94
CA SER A 254 15.47 3.76 -6.69
C SER A 254 14.60 2.89 -5.79
N PHE A 255 13.29 3.11 -5.82
CA PHE A 255 12.31 2.18 -5.27
C PHE A 255 11.96 1.14 -6.34
N VAL A 256 12.07 -0.13 -6.00
CA VAL A 256 11.90 -1.25 -6.94
C VAL A 256 10.97 -2.29 -6.36
N SER A 257 9.98 -2.69 -7.16
CA SER A 257 9.16 -3.88 -6.93
C SER A 257 9.25 -4.84 -8.11
N PHE A 258 8.56 -5.98 -8.05
CA PHE A 258 8.47 -6.84 -9.24
C PHE A 258 7.71 -6.18 -10.40
N ASN A 259 6.87 -5.20 -10.10
CA ASN A 259 5.99 -4.53 -11.05
C ASN A 259 6.44 -3.14 -11.44
N TYR A 260 7.21 -2.46 -10.58
CA TYR A 260 7.61 -1.08 -10.81
C TYR A 260 9.10 -0.85 -10.56
N PHE A 261 9.67 0.05 -11.35
CA PHE A 261 10.91 0.72 -11.04
C PHE A 261 10.62 2.22 -10.97
N ILE A 262 11.03 2.86 -9.88
CA ILE A 262 10.69 4.24 -9.58
C ILE A 262 11.96 4.95 -9.13
N ASN A 263 12.35 6.01 -9.83
CA ASN A 263 13.37 6.94 -9.39
C ASN A 263 12.90 8.39 -9.58
N ASN A 264 13.66 9.36 -9.08
CA ASN A 264 13.35 10.77 -9.29
C ASN A 264 13.66 11.19 -10.73
N GLY A 265 12.62 11.24 -11.58
CA GLY A 265 12.67 11.66 -12.98
C GLY A 265 12.43 10.56 -14.01
N TYR A 266 12.35 9.29 -13.59
CA TYR A 266 12.02 8.15 -14.45
C TYR A 266 11.25 7.08 -13.68
N VAL A 267 10.22 6.56 -14.31
CA VAL A 267 9.45 5.42 -13.82
C VAL A 267 9.25 4.40 -14.91
N SER A 268 9.09 3.14 -14.52
CA SER A 268 8.65 2.10 -15.41
C SER A 268 7.76 1.08 -14.73
N ARG A 269 6.91 0.45 -15.52
CA ARG A 269 5.89 -0.52 -15.16
C ARG A 269 6.04 -1.77 -16.01
N ARG A 270 5.99 -2.93 -15.37
CA ARG A 270 5.88 -4.23 -16.05
C ARG A 270 4.58 -4.29 -16.85
N ARG A 271 4.63 -4.73 -18.12
CA ARG A 271 3.43 -4.90 -18.98
C ARG A 271 2.34 -5.73 -18.33
N SER A 272 2.71 -6.93 -17.90
CA SER A 272 1.83 -7.86 -17.22
C SER A 272 2.21 -7.88 -15.76
N LEU A 273 1.39 -7.29 -14.91
CA LEU A 273 1.65 -7.27 -13.47
C LEU A 273 1.79 -8.71 -12.95
N LEU A 274 2.68 -8.91 -11.98
CA LEU A 274 2.76 -10.10 -11.16
C LEU A 274 1.90 -9.88 -9.91
N LYS A 275 1.16 -10.92 -9.52
CA LYS A 275 0.36 -10.89 -8.30
C LYS A 275 1.27 -10.63 -7.10
N PRO A 276 0.96 -9.68 -6.20
CA PRO A 276 1.64 -9.50 -4.92
C PRO A 276 1.79 -10.81 -4.15
N ALA A 277 2.94 -11.01 -3.51
CA ALA A 277 3.22 -12.21 -2.75
C ALA A 277 2.32 -12.28 -1.50
N HIS A 278 2.02 -13.50 -1.09
CA HIS A 278 1.50 -13.79 0.24
C HIS A 278 2.59 -14.43 1.13
N LEU A 279 3.55 -15.13 0.53
CA LEU A 279 4.60 -15.87 1.23
C LEU A 279 5.98 -15.60 0.63
N THR A 280 7.04 -15.62 1.45
CA THR A 280 8.43 -15.38 1.03
C THR A 280 8.91 -16.34 -0.08
N LYS A 281 8.38 -17.57 -0.12
CA LYS A 281 8.70 -18.54 -1.19
C LYS A 281 8.29 -18.04 -2.58
N GLU A 282 7.22 -17.26 -2.67
CA GLU A 282 6.71 -16.72 -3.94
C GLU A 282 7.64 -15.63 -4.48
N ILE A 283 8.28 -14.86 -3.59
CA ILE A 283 9.27 -13.83 -3.96
C ILE A 283 10.43 -14.47 -4.73
N ARG A 284 10.95 -15.61 -4.25
CA ARG A 284 12.05 -16.32 -4.93
C ARG A 284 11.68 -16.74 -6.35
N TYR A 285 10.48 -17.28 -6.54
CA TYR A 285 10.00 -17.67 -7.87
C TYR A 285 9.89 -16.46 -8.82
N LYS A 286 9.40 -15.32 -8.34
CA LYS A 286 9.24 -14.11 -9.15
C LYS A 286 10.56 -13.46 -9.58
N LEU A 287 11.65 -13.63 -8.84
CA LEU A 287 12.99 -13.13 -9.22
C LEU A 287 13.49 -13.70 -10.56
N HIS A 288 12.94 -14.82 -11.02
CA HIS A 288 13.28 -15.40 -12.32
C HIS A 288 12.36 -14.93 -13.46
N LYS A 289 11.35 -14.10 -13.19
CA LYS A 289 10.37 -13.61 -14.19
C LYS A 289 10.82 -12.28 -14.77
N SER A 290 11.42 -12.30 -15.96
CA SER A 290 11.91 -11.09 -16.64
C SER A 290 10.95 -10.49 -17.68
N ASP A 291 9.83 -11.17 -17.97
CA ASP A 291 8.90 -10.78 -19.02
C ASP A 291 8.20 -9.44 -18.74
N GLY A 292 8.16 -8.59 -19.76
CA GLY A 292 7.50 -7.29 -19.68
C GLY A 292 8.26 -6.20 -18.91
N LEU A 293 9.48 -6.49 -18.42
CA LEU A 293 10.37 -5.51 -17.79
C LEU A 293 11.07 -4.62 -18.83
N THR A 294 11.28 -3.35 -18.47
CA THR A 294 12.22 -2.46 -19.17
C THR A 294 13.67 -2.79 -18.79
N LYS A 295 14.64 -2.20 -19.50
CA LYS A 295 16.06 -2.42 -19.23
C LYS A 295 16.44 -2.03 -17.79
N ASN A 296 16.12 -0.79 -17.39
CA ASN A 296 16.44 -0.28 -16.05
C ASN A 296 15.81 -1.12 -14.94
N HIS A 297 14.55 -1.53 -15.13
CA HIS A 297 13.85 -2.37 -14.16
C HIS A 297 14.49 -3.77 -14.06
N ARG A 298 14.87 -4.37 -15.19
CA ARG A 298 15.56 -5.66 -15.22
C ARG A 298 16.93 -5.59 -14.54
N ASP A 299 17.73 -4.57 -14.85
CA ASP A 299 19.06 -4.39 -14.29
C ASP A 299 18.98 -4.22 -12.76
N ALA A 300 18.00 -3.45 -12.27
CA ALA A 300 17.75 -3.30 -10.85
C ALA A 300 17.35 -4.62 -10.17
N LEU A 301 16.44 -5.41 -10.76
CA LEU A 301 16.03 -6.70 -10.21
C LEU A 301 17.18 -7.73 -10.24
N ASN A 302 18.07 -7.67 -11.24
CA ASN A 302 19.27 -8.50 -11.29
C ASN A 302 20.26 -8.15 -10.16
N ASN A 303 20.41 -6.86 -9.83
CA ASN A 303 21.22 -6.41 -8.69
C ASN A 303 20.61 -6.87 -7.36
N VAL A 304 19.29 -6.79 -7.22
CA VAL A 304 18.58 -7.32 -6.04
C VAL A 304 18.82 -8.82 -5.91
N LYS A 305 18.73 -9.56 -7.03
CA LYS A 305 18.98 -11.00 -7.06
C LYS A 305 20.42 -11.31 -6.62
N SER A 306 21.44 -10.66 -7.17
CA SER A 306 22.83 -10.95 -6.80
C SER A 306 23.12 -10.67 -5.32
N SER A 307 22.52 -9.62 -4.74
CA SER A 307 22.65 -9.33 -3.30
C SER A 307 21.89 -10.31 -2.40
N LEU A 308 20.65 -10.69 -2.76
CA LEU A 308 19.87 -11.67 -1.96
C LEU A 308 20.54 -13.04 -1.93
N TRP A 309 21.14 -13.48 -3.03
CA TRP A 309 21.84 -14.77 -3.10
C TRP A 309 23.09 -14.82 -2.20
N ARG A 310 23.73 -13.68 -1.91
CA ARG A 310 24.88 -13.60 -0.99
C ARG A 310 24.52 -13.71 0.49
N CYS A 311 23.25 -13.50 0.86
CA CYS A 311 22.78 -13.64 2.25
C CYS A 311 22.31 -15.07 2.60
N TYR A 312 22.26 -15.97 1.62
CA TYR A 312 21.81 -17.36 1.78
C TYR A 312 22.91 -18.39 1.46
N LEU A 313 24.16 -17.95 1.28
CA LEU A 313 25.39 -18.75 1.21
C LEU A 313 26.29 -18.36 2.39
#